data_AF-A0A6J4LQP2-F1
#
_entry.id   AF-A0A6J4LQP2-F1
#
_cell.length_a   1.000
_cell.length_b   1.000
_cell.length_c   1.000
_cell.angle_alpha   90.00
_cell.angle_beta   90.00
_cell.angle_gamma   90.00
#
_symmetry.space_group_name_H-M   'P 1'
#
loop_
_entity.id
_entity.type
_entity.pdbx_description
1 polymer ?
#
loop_
_entity_poly.entity_id
_entity_poly.type
_entity_poly.pdbx_seq_one_letter_code
_entity_poly.pdbx_strand_id
1 'polypeptide(L)'
;MRASSTWGRTPRQSIEQECARRGRSEVVDGCLALLAEQPADPHLVVALGGPPARWVLTGGQGGPAYWLRVWAARGLLWAWEDRALPAVVSALDDEAWRVREMALRVVARHGLGDALQAVARRQDDPVPRVRAAADRALVRLTRDRA
;
A
#
# COMPACT_ATOMS: atom_id res chain seq x y z
N MET A 1 23.61 -8.84 17.68
CA MET A 1 23.61 -8.71 16.21
C MET A 1 22.23 -8.25 15.76
N ARG A 2 22.10 -7.06 15.16
CA ARG A 2 20.85 -6.69 14.49
C ARG A 2 20.80 -7.46 13.18
N ALA A 3 19.76 -8.26 12.96
CA ALA A 3 19.52 -8.88 11.67
C ALA A 3 19.46 -7.75 10.62
N SER A 4 20.43 -7.71 9.72
CA SER A 4 20.34 -6.82 8.57
C SER A 4 19.11 -7.27 7.78
N SER A 5 18.25 -6.33 7.38
CA SER A 5 17.21 -6.69 6.43
C SER A 5 17.92 -7.25 5.19
N THR A 6 17.47 -8.38 4.66
CA THR A 6 17.95 -8.93 3.37
C THR A 6 17.77 -7.94 2.21
N TRP A 7 17.01 -6.86 2.44
CA TRP A 7 16.81 -5.75 1.54
C TRP A 7 17.93 -4.70 1.59
N GLY A 8 18.68 -4.58 2.69
CA GLY A 8 19.71 -3.55 2.89
C GLY A 8 19.17 -2.10 3.00
N ARG A 9 17.85 -1.92 2.97
CA ARG A 9 17.13 -0.65 3.14
C ARG A 9 15.72 -0.90 3.69
N THR A 10 15.06 0.17 4.13
CA THR A 10 13.63 0.12 4.51
C THR A 10 12.73 0.23 3.28
N PRO A 11 11.46 -0.24 3.35
CA PRO A 11 10.51 -0.04 2.26
C PRO A 11 10.34 1.43 1.88
N ARG A 12 10.30 2.32 2.88
CA ARG A 12 10.22 3.77 2.66
C ARG A 12 11.37 4.28 1.79
N GLN A 13 12.61 3.98 2.18
CA GLN A 13 13.80 4.40 1.42
C GLN A 13 13.81 3.83 0.00
N SER A 14 13.34 2.59 -0.17
CA SER A 14 13.23 1.97 -1.50
C SER A 14 12.25 2.74 -2.39
N ILE A 15 11.07 3.09 -1.86
CA ILE A 15 10.03 3.81 -2.61
C ILE A 15 10.46 5.26 -2.89
N GLU A 16 11.06 5.94 -1.91
CA GLU A 16 11.58 7.30 -2.09
C GLU A 16 12.70 7.34 -3.15
N GLN A 17 13.62 6.35 -3.14
CA GLN A 17 14.63 6.20 -4.19
C GLN A 17 14.00 5.93 -5.55
N GLU A 18 12.96 5.11 -5.61
CA GLU A 18 12.29 4.81 -6.87
C GLU A 18 11.59 6.05 -7.44
N CYS A 19 10.92 6.84 -6.59
CA CYS A 19 10.38 8.15 -7.00
C CYS A 19 11.49 9.09 -7.52
N ALA A 20 12.67 9.09 -6.90
CA ALA A 20 13.79 9.91 -7.38
C ALA A 20 14.33 9.45 -8.74
N ARG A 21 14.21 8.15 -9.05
CA ARG A 21 14.73 7.55 -10.28
C ARG A 21 13.80 7.73 -11.49
N ARG A 22 12.50 7.50 -11.30
CA ARG A 22 11.50 7.50 -12.40
C ARG A 22 10.42 8.59 -12.29
N GLY A 23 10.44 9.36 -11.20
CA GLY A 23 9.40 10.33 -10.89
C GLY A 23 8.28 9.73 -10.02
N ARG A 24 7.67 10.58 -9.19
CA ARG A 24 6.59 10.17 -8.29
C ARG A 24 5.37 9.67 -9.05
N SER A 25 4.97 10.36 -10.12
CA SER A 25 3.77 10.03 -10.89
C SER A 25 3.86 8.63 -11.51
N GLU A 26 5.02 8.26 -12.05
CA GLU A 26 5.22 6.91 -12.62
C GLU A 26 5.15 5.81 -11.54
N VAL A 27 5.69 6.08 -10.33
CA VAL A 27 5.52 5.16 -9.19
C VAL A 27 4.05 5.03 -8.80
N VAL A 28 3.31 6.14 -8.77
CA VAL A 28 1.87 6.14 -8.48
C VAL A 28 1.12 5.36 -9.55
N ASP A 29 1.35 5.61 -10.84
CA ASP A 29 0.71 4.90 -11.94
C ASP A 29 0.90 3.38 -11.84
N GLY A 30 2.13 2.93 -11.57
CA GLY A 30 2.40 1.52 -11.37
C GLY A 30 1.76 0.95 -10.10
N CYS A 31 1.61 1.72 -9.02
CA CYS A 31 0.84 1.28 -7.86
C CYS A 31 -0.66 1.15 -8.20
N LEU A 32 -1.22 2.07 -8.97
CA LEU A 32 -2.62 2.00 -9.41
C LEU A 32 -2.86 0.80 -10.32
N ALA A 33 -1.94 0.54 -11.25
CA ALA A 33 -1.98 -0.65 -12.10
C ALA A 33 -2.01 -1.94 -11.27
N LEU A 34 -1.10 -2.06 -10.29
CA LEU A 34 -1.04 -3.24 -9.42
C LEU A 34 -2.29 -3.41 -8.54
N LEU A 35 -2.87 -2.33 -8.02
CA LEU A 35 -4.14 -2.38 -7.28
C LEU A 35 -5.31 -2.83 -8.17
N ALA A 36 -5.30 -2.46 -9.45
CA ALA A 36 -6.26 -2.91 -10.46
C ALA A 36 -5.92 -4.27 -11.09
N GLU A 37 -4.96 -5.00 -10.50
CA GLU A 37 -4.47 -6.30 -10.97
C GLU A 37 -3.97 -6.29 -12.42
N GLN A 38 -3.52 -5.12 -12.87
CA GLN A 38 -2.89 -4.96 -14.17
C GLN A 38 -1.38 -5.21 -14.08
N PRO A 39 -0.75 -5.63 -15.18
CA PRO A 39 0.70 -5.73 -15.26
C PRO A 39 1.38 -4.40 -14.91
N ALA A 40 2.52 -4.48 -14.23
CA ALA A 40 3.38 -3.34 -13.94
C ALA A 40 4.85 -3.72 -14.16
N ASP A 41 5.70 -2.71 -14.26
CA ASP A 41 7.15 -2.90 -14.41
C ASP A 41 7.71 -3.80 -13.28
N PRO A 42 8.33 -4.96 -13.61
CA PRO A 42 8.94 -5.85 -12.64
C PRO A 42 9.95 -5.16 -11.71
N HIS A 43 10.68 -4.15 -12.18
CA HIS A 43 11.61 -3.39 -11.35
C HIS A 43 10.89 -2.53 -10.31
N LEU A 44 9.73 -1.96 -10.66
CA LEU A 44 8.87 -1.28 -9.69
C LEU A 44 8.37 -2.29 -8.65
N VAL A 45 7.90 -3.46 -9.07
CA VAL A 45 7.42 -4.49 -8.13
C VAL A 45 8.52 -4.88 -7.13
N VAL A 46 9.78 -5.00 -7.57
CA VAL A 46 10.92 -5.22 -6.68
C VAL A 46 11.19 -4.02 -5.76
N ALA A 47 11.08 -2.79 -6.26
CA ALA A 47 11.23 -1.59 -5.44
C ALA A 47 10.14 -1.47 -4.35
N LEU A 48 8.92 -1.93 -4.63
CA LEU A 48 7.79 -1.94 -3.69
C LEU A 48 7.85 -3.12 -2.71
N GLY A 49 8.24 -4.30 -3.18
CA GLY A 49 8.15 -5.57 -2.47
C GLY A 49 9.43 -6.06 -1.79
N GLY A 50 10.60 -5.60 -2.25
CA GLY A 50 11.91 -6.01 -1.75
C GLY A 50 12.33 -7.41 -2.20
N PRO A 51 13.23 -8.10 -1.47
CA PRO A 51 13.70 -9.45 -1.83
C PRO A 51 12.59 -10.47 -2.13
N PRO A 52 11.45 -10.52 -1.40
CA PRO A 52 10.35 -11.42 -1.70
C PRO A 52 9.66 -11.18 -3.05
N ALA A 53 9.89 -10.04 -3.70
CA ALA A 53 9.36 -9.72 -5.02
C ALA A 53 10.27 -10.16 -6.17
N ARG A 54 11.52 -10.57 -5.89
CA ARG A 54 12.53 -10.87 -6.95
C ARG A 54 12.10 -11.96 -7.93
N TRP A 55 11.13 -12.80 -7.56
CA TRP A 55 10.57 -13.81 -8.46
C TRP A 55 10.02 -13.21 -9.77
N VAL A 56 9.54 -11.96 -9.75
CA VAL A 56 9.07 -11.25 -10.97
C VAL A 56 10.18 -11.00 -11.99
N LEU A 57 11.45 -11.01 -11.55
CA LEU A 57 12.61 -10.89 -12.43
C LEU A 57 13.17 -12.26 -12.84
N THR A 58 13.08 -13.25 -11.97
CA THR A 58 13.68 -14.58 -12.20
C THR A 58 12.72 -15.59 -12.81
N GLY A 59 11.44 -15.25 -12.99
CA GLY A 59 10.40 -16.17 -13.44
C GLY A 59 10.09 -17.30 -12.44
N GLY A 60 10.48 -17.13 -11.18
CA GLY A 60 10.23 -18.11 -10.12
C GLY A 60 8.79 -18.09 -9.63
N GLN A 61 8.40 -19.08 -8.83
CA GLN A 61 7.07 -19.09 -8.23
C GLN A 61 6.91 -17.97 -7.20
N GLY A 62 5.93 -17.09 -7.44
CA GLY A 62 5.58 -16.03 -6.53
C GLY A 62 4.81 -16.53 -5.30
N GLY A 63 4.69 -15.65 -4.30
CA GLY A 63 3.72 -15.84 -3.22
C GLY A 63 2.28 -15.59 -3.70
N PRO A 64 1.31 -15.59 -2.77
CA PRO A 64 -0.08 -15.23 -3.09
C PRO A 64 -0.20 -13.91 -3.88
N ALA A 65 -1.06 -13.89 -4.90
CA ALA A 65 -1.20 -12.77 -5.83
C ALA A 65 -1.49 -11.42 -5.14
N TYR A 66 -2.25 -11.44 -4.04
CA TYR A 66 -2.59 -10.23 -3.28
C TYR A 66 -1.37 -9.46 -2.76
N TRP A 67 -0.18 -10.08 -2.67
CA TRP A 67 1.03 -9.38 -2.24
C TRP A 67 1.38 -8.20 -3.15
N LEU A 68 1.09 -8.29 -4.45
CA LEU A 68 1.28 -7.19 -5.38
C LEU A 68 0.43 -5.98 -4.97
N ARG A 69 -0.84 -6.19 -4.63
CA ARG A 69 -1.76 -5.15 -4.14
C ARG A 69 -1.33 -4.58 -2.79
N VAL A 70 -0.83 -5.43 -1.87
CA VAL A 70 -0.27 -4.98 -0.59
C VAL A 70 0.95 -4.08 -0.80
N TRP A 71 1.85 -4.47 -1.71
CA TRP A 71 3.06 -3.70 -2.01
C TRP A 71 2.74 -2.40 -2.72
N ALA A 72 1.74 -2.39 -3.60
CA ALA A 72 1.21 -1.19 -4.24
C ALA A 72 0.60 -0.20 -3.25
N ALA A 73 -0.27 -0.66 -2.34
CA ALA A 73 -0.81 0.18 -1.26
C ALA A 73 0.32 0.74 -0.36
N ARG A 74 1.36 -0.06 -0.09
CA ARG A 74 2.56 0.43 0.62
C ARG A 74 3.36 1.44 -0.21
N GLY A 75 3.39 1.29 -1.53
CA GLY A 75 3.90 2.30 -2.45
C GLY A 75 3.19 3.64 -2.24
N LEU A 76 1.86 3.62 -2.27
CA LEU A 76 1.01 4.79 -2.03
C LEU A 76 1.16 5.40 -0.63
N LEU A 77 1.60 4.62 0.36
CA LEU A 77 1.94 5.14 1.69
C LEU A 77 3.11 6.14 1.63
N TRP A 78 4.07 5.96 0.72
CA TRP A 78 5.28 6.80 0.63
C TRP A 78 5.38 7.64 -0.65
N ALA A 79 4.61 7.30 -1.68
CA ALA A 79 4.48 8.03 -2.94
C ALA A 79 3.00 8.35 -3.19
N TRP A 80 2.59 9.59 -2.95
CA TRP A 80 1.18 9.99 -2.97
C TRP A 80 0.86 11.08 -3.98
N GLU A 81 -0.28 10.92 -4.65
CA GLU A 81 -0.98 11.93 -5.44
C GLU A 81 -2.49 11.73 -5.21
N ASP A 82 -3.26 12.82 -5.15
CA ASP A 82 -4.68 12.75 -4.76
C ASP A 82 -5.54 11.92 -5.71
N ARG A 83 -5.12 11.79 -6.99
CA ARG A 83 -5.76 10.89 -7.97
C ARG A 83 -5.76 9.42 -7.55
N ALA A 84 -4.94 9.02 -6.56
CA ALA A 84 -4.92 7.66 -6.04
C ALA A 84 -6.05 7.37 -5.03
N LEU A 85 -6.77 8.40 -4.56
CA LEU A 85 -7.85 8.27 -3.59
C LEU A 85 -8.90 7.21 -3.98
N PRO A 86 -9.47 7.19 -5.20
CA PRO A 86 -10.48 6.21 -5.56
C PRO A 86 -9.97 4.76 -5.47
N ALA A 87 -8.72 4.51 -5.87
CA ALA A 87 -8.11 3.19 -5.80
C ALA A 87 -7.87 2.75 -4.34
N VAL A 88 -7.45 3.68 -3.46
CA VAL A 88 -7.31 3.39 -2.02
C VAL A 88 -8.67 3.09 -1.38
N VAL A 89 -9.71 3.84 -1.73
CA VAL A 89 -11.07 3.60 -1.23
C VAL A 89 -11.57 2.23 -1.69
N SER A 90 -11.36 1.86 -2.96
CA SER A 90 -11.70 0.52 -3.47
C SER A 90 -10.92 -0.59 -2.74
N ALA A 91 -9.63 -0.38 -2.46
CA ALA A 91 -8.79 -1.33 -1.74
C ALA A 91 -9.23 -1.58 -0.28
N LEU A 92 -10.09 -0.72 0.30
CA LEU A 92 -10.68 -0.98 1.61
C LEU A 92 -11.66 -2.16 1.58
N ASP A 93 -12.20 -2.53 0.42
CA ASP A 93 -13.13 -3.65 0.23
C ASP A 93 -12.44 -4.89 -0.41
N ASP A 94 -11.11 -4.90 -0.51
CA ASP A 94 -10.35 -6.02 -1.08
C ASP A 94 -10.61 -7.34 -0.32
N GLU A 95 -10.69 -8.45 -1.04
CA GLU A 95 -10.84 -9.80 -0.48
C GLU A 95 -9.74 -10.13 0.56
N ALA A 96 -8.51 -9.68 0.30
CA ALA A 96 -7.36 -9.97 1.12
C ALA A 96 -7.26 -8.94 2.24
N TRP A 97 -7.44 -9.40 3.48
CA TRP A 97 -7.42 -8.53 4.66
C TRP A 97 -6.14 -7.69 4.80
N ARG A 98 -5.00 -8.18 4.27
CA ARG A 98 -3.72 -7.44 4.27
C ARG A 98 -3.77 -6.21 3.38
N VAL A 99 -4.52 -6.25 2.28
CA VAL A 99 -4.73 -5.10 1.39
C VAL A 99 -5.61 -4.07 2.12
N ARG A 100 -6.73 -4.51 2.71
CA ARG A 100 -7.59 -3.65 3.54
C ARG A 100 -6.82 -2.97 4.68
N GLU A 101 -6.03 -3.74 5.43
CA GLU A 101 -5.17 -3.23 6.50
C GLU A 101 -4.18 -2.16 5.98
N MET A 102 -3.56 -2.39 4.82
CA MET A 102 -2.61 -1.44 4.25
C MET A 102 -3.30 -0.18 3.73
N ALA A 103 -4.45 -0.30 3.06
CA ALA A 103 -5.25 0.82 2.57
C ALA A 103 -5.68 1.74 3.72
N LEU A 104 -6.09 1.19 4.87
CA LEU A 104 -6.39 1.97 6.08
C LEU A 104 -5.18 2.77 6.59
N ARG A 105 -3.96 2.23 6.46
CA ARG A 105 -2.74 2.96 6.83
C ARG A 105 -2.44 4.11 5.87
N VAL A 106 -2.74 3.94 4.58
CA VAL A 106 -2.63 5.00 3.57
C VAL A 106 -3.62 6.12 3.89
N VAL A 107 -4.89 5.77 4.14
CA VAL A 107 -5.93 6.73 4.56
C VAL A 107 -5.50 7.53 5.78
N ALA A 108 -5.02 6.86 6.83
CA ALA A 108 -4.57 7.53 8.04
C ALA A 108 -3.36 8.44 7.78
N ARG A 109 -2.38 7.99 6.98
CA ARG A 109 -1.15 8.76 6.74
C ARG A 109 -1.42 10.06 5.99
N HIS A 110 -2.30 10.03 5.00
CA HIS A 110 -2.57 11.17 4.12
C HIS A 110 -3.83 11.95 4.50
N GLY A 111 -4.51 11.57 5.58
CA GLY A 111 -5.69 12.30 6.07
C GLY A 111 -6.84 12.30 5.07
N LEU A 112 -7.12 11.15 4.44
CA LEU A 112 -8.11 11.05 3.36
C LEU A 112 -9.54 11.11 3.90
N GLY A 113 -9.99 12.33 4.23
CA GLY A 113 -11.27 12.60 4.88
C GLY A 113 -12.50 12.10 4.10
N ASP A 114 -12.42 12.07 2.77
CA ASP A 114 -13.49 11.57 1.89
C ASP A 114 -13.71 10.06 2.05
N ALA A 115 -12.72 9.33 2.56
CA ALA A 115 -12.82 7.90 2.83
C ALA A 115 -13.51 7.58 4.17
N LEU A 116 -13.93 8.57 4.97
CA LEU A 116 -14.41 8.36 6.35
C LEU A 116 -15.48 7.27 6.46
N GLN A 117 -16.50 7.31 5.60
CA GLN A 117 -17.59 6.34 5.63
C GLN A 117 -17.11 4.92 5.27
N ALA A 118 -16.17 4.81 4.33
CA ALA A 118 -15.58 3.53 3.96
C ALA A 118 -14.69 2.96 5.08
N VAL A 119 -13.96 3.82 5.79
CA VAL A 119 -13.18 3.44 6.97
C VAL A 119 -14.08 2.98 8.11
N ALA A 120 -15.20 3.67 8.38
CA ALA A 120 -16.12 3.32 9.47
C ALA A 120 -16.67 1.89 9.30
N ARG A 121 -17.02 1.48 8.07
CA ARG A 121 -17.45 0.10 7.77
C ARG A 121 -16.41 -0.98 8.11
N ARG A 122 -15.13 -0.63 8.28
CA ARG A 122 -14.06 -1.57 8.64
C ARG A 122 -13.94 -1.80 10.15
N GLN A 123 -14.68 -1.08 10.99
CA GLN A 123 -14.74 -1.37 12.42
C GLN A 123 -15.39 -2.73 12.72
N ASP A 124 -16.24 -3.22 11.82
CA ASP A 124 -16.87 -4.54 11.91
C ASP A 124 -16.17 -5.61 11.05
N ASP A 125 -14.96 -5.34 10.55
CA ASP A 125 -14.22 -6.31 9.74
C ASP A 125 -13.98 -7.61 10.53
N PRO A 126 -14.14 -8.80 9.94
CA PRO A 126 -13.91 -10.07 10.64
C PRO A 126 -12.47 -10.20 11.18
N VAL A 127 -11.50 -9.52 10.56
CA VAL A 127 -10.10 -9.59 10.94
C VAL A 127 -9.74 -8.53 11.99
N PRO A 128 -9.31 -8.92 13.22
CA PRO A 128 -8.99 -7.97 14.30
C PRO A 128 -7.96 -6.91 13.93
N ARG A 129 -6.99 -7.25 13.07
CA ARG A 129 -5.96 -6.32 12.60
C ARG A 129 -6.53 -5.21 11.72
N VAL A 130 -7.55 -5.52 10.91
CA VAL A 130 -8.24 -4.53 10.07
C VAL A 130 -9.05 -3.60 10.96
N ARG A 131 -9.80 -4.14 11.94
CA ARG A 131 -10.53 -3.32 12.93
C ARG A 131 -9.61 -2.33 13.64
N ALA A 132 -8.49 -2.82 14.17
CA ALA A 132 -7.50 -1.96 14.84
C ALA A 132 -6.87 -0.91 13.90
N ALA A 133 -6.73 -1.20 12.60
CA ALA A 133 -6.28 -0.22 11.62
C ALA A 133 -7.36 0.82 11.30
N ALA A 134 -8.64 0.42 11.27
CA ALA A 134 -9.78 1.29 11.07
C ALA A 134 -9.91 2.28 12.22
N ASP A 135 -9.84 1.82 13.47
CA ASP A 135 -9.90 2.69 14.64
C ASP A 135 -8.79 3.76 14.61
N ARG A 136 -7.56 3.37 14.28
CA ARG A 136 -6.45 4.32 14.14
C ARG A 136 -6.68 5.34 13.02
N ALA A 137 -7.24 4.90 11.89
CA ALA A 137 -7.56 5.79 10.79
C ALA A 137 -8.66 6.79 11.18
N LEU A 138 -9.73 6.33 11.84
CA LEU A 138 -10.81 7.21 12.32
C LEU A 138 -10.31 8.27 13.28
N VAL A 139 -9.54 7.88 14.30
CA VAL A 139 -8.93 8.83 15.25
C VAL A 139 -8.13 9.91 14.52
N ARG A 140 -7.42 9.53 13.46
CA ARG A 140 -6.62 10.47 12.67
C ARG A 140 -7.51 11.42 11.87
N LEU A 141 -8.50 10.88 11.15
CA LEU A 141 -9.42 11.66 10.31
C LEU A 141 -10.31 12.62 11.12
N THR A 142 -10.70 12.26 12.34
CA THR A 142 -11.52 13.14 13.19
C THR A 142 -10.71 14.25 13.84
N ARG A 143 -9.42 14.02 14.11
CA ARG A 143 -8.51 15.07 14.61
C ARG A 143 -8.20 16.12 13.55
N ASP A 144 -8.09 15.73 12.29
CA ASP A 144 -7.79 16.66 11.18
C ASP A 144 -9.01 17.50 10.76
N ARG A 145 -10.19 17.25 11.34
CA ARG A 145 -11.43 18.02 11.12
C ARG A 145 -11.77 19.00 12.25
N ALA A 146 -11.05 18.95 13.36
CA ALA A 146 -11.23 19.82 14.53
C ALA A 146 -10.25 21.00 14.46
#